data_AF-A0A7J4EQ82-F1
#
_entry.id   AF-A0A7J4EQ82-F1
#
_cell.length_a   1.000
_cell.length_b   1.000
_cell.length_c   1.000
_cell.angle_alpha   90.00
_cell.angle_beta   90.00
_cell.angle_gamma   90.00
#
_symmetry.space_group_name_H-M   'P 1'
#
loop_
_entity.id
_entity.type
_entity.pdbx_description
1 polymer ?
#
loop_
_entity_poly.entity_id
_entity_poly.type
_entity_poly.pdbx_seq_one_letter_code
_entity_poly.pdbx_strand_id
1 'polypeptide(L)'
;MVKEFTEKEEKIVRLLHEAGLNKNIAKVVVFLSKTGEALARDIERAANLRQPEVSLAMKELKEWGWVKERELKKKGKGRPLKSYKLTLDLKERV
;
A
#
# COMPACT_ATOMS: atom_id res chain seq x y z
N MET A 1 -9.45 11.90 8.44
CA MET A 1 -8.28 12.74 8.10
C MET A 1 -7.22 11.83 7.51
N VAL A 2 -6.88 12.00 6.22
CA VAL A 2 -5.74 11.29 5.62
C VAL A 2 -4.50 11.95 6.25
N LYS A 3 -3.75 11.21 7.07
CA LYS A 3 -2.52 11.73 7.66
C LYS A 3 -1.45 11.66 6.58
N GLU A 4 -0.89 12.82 6.22
CA GLU A 4 0.33 12.90 5.42
C GLU A 4 1.46 12.09 6.07
N PHE A 5 2.44 11.68 5.27
CA PHE A 5 3.59 10.98 5.81
C PHE A 5 4.36 11.89 6.77
N THR A 6 4.65 11.38 7.96
CA THR A 6 5.56 11.99 8.93
C THR A 6 6.99 12.00 8.39
N GLU A 7 7.87 12.84 8.95
CA GLU A 7 9.29 12.88 8.55
C GLU A 7 9.98 11.51 8.63
N LYS A 8 9.62 10.70 9.63
CA LYS A 8 10.13 9.33 9.76
C LYS A 8 9.65 8.44 8.61
N GLU A 9 8.40 8.56 8.21
CA GLU A 9 7.83 7.79 7.11
C GLU A 9 8.43 8.24 5.77
N GLU A 10 8.62 9.55 5.56
CA GLU A 10 9.32 10.05 4.38
C GLU A 10 10.76 9.53 4.31
N LYS A 11 11.47 9.46 5.45
CA LYS A 11 12.81 8.89 5.52
C LYS A 11 12.80 7.42 5.11
N ILE A 12 11.83 6.62 5.58
CA ILE A 12 11.69 5.22 5.18
C ILE A 12 11.39 5.10 3.68
N VAL A 13 10.51 5.95 3.14
CA VAL A 13 10.23 5.99 1.70
C VAL A 13 11.50 6.30 0.89
N ARG A 14 12.31 7.25 1.34
CA ARG A 14 13.60 7.58 0.69
C ARG A 14 14.57 6.40 0.75
N LEU A 15 14.73 5.76 1.91
CA LEU A 15 15.62 4.60 2.07
C LEU A 15 15.19 3.43 1.18
N LEU A 16 13.90 3.13 1.11
CA LEU A 16 13.37 2.10 0.21
C LEU A 16 13.62 2.47 -1.26
N HIS A 17 13.48 3.74 -1.61
CA HIS A 17 13.75 4.21 -2.96
C HIS A 17 15.25 4.09 -3.33
N GLU A 18 16.13 4.47 -2.41
CA GLU A 18 17.59 4.33 -2.56
C GLU A 18 18.02 2.85 -2.63
N ALA A 19 17.29 1.96 -1.95
CA ALA A 19 17.47 0.51 -2.06
C ALA A 19 16.98 -0.08 -3.40
N GLY A 20 16.49 0.74 -4.32
CA GLY A 20 16.06 0.34 -5.66
C GLY A 20 14.56 0.14 -5.84
N LEU A 21 13.75 0.39 -4.80
CA LEU A 21 12.30 0.32 -4.93
C LEU A 21 11.77 1.55 -5.69
N ASN A 22 10.72 1.38 -6.50
CA ASN A 22 10.03 2.52 -7.07
C ASN A 22 9.46 3.40 -5.93
N LYS A 23 9.66 4.72 -5.99
CA LYS A 23 9.19 5.67 -4.98
C LYS A 23 7.68 5.55 -4.69
N ASN A 24 6.88 5.26 -5.71
CA ASN A 24 5.43 5.06 -5.56
C ASN A 24 5.13 3.78 -4.77
N ILE A 25 5.87 2.70 -5.05
CA ILE A 25 5.74 1.43 -4.33
C ILE A 25 6.21 1.58 -2.89
N ALA A 26 7.32 2.29 -2.67
CA ALA A 26 7.82 2.60 -1.33
C ALA A 26 6.76 3.32 -0.47
N LYS A 27 6.07 4.33 -1.02
CA LYS A 27 4.94 4.99 -0.34
C LYS A 27 3.82 4.03 0.03
N VAL A 28 3.43 3.16 -0.91
CA VAL A 28 2.38 2.17 -0.69
C VAL A 28 2.76 1.18 0.42
N VAL A 29 4.00 0.68 0.41
CA VAL A 29 4.53 -0.23 1.44
C VAL A 29 4.53 0.42 2.81
N VAL A 30 5.02 1.66 2.92
CA VAL A 30 5.04 2.41 4.20
C VAL A 30 3.63 2.71 4.70
N PHE A 31 2.69 3.00 3.81
CA PHE A 31 1.30 3.21 4.21
C PHE A 31 0.63 1.92 4.70
N LEU A 32 0.85 0.80 4.00
CA LEU A 32 0.29 -0.49 4.39
C LEU A 32 0.92 -1.03 5.68
N SER A 33 2.21 -0.77 5.94
CA SER A 33 2.87 -1.22 7.17
C SER A 33 2.30 -0.55 8.42
N LYS A 34 1.86 0.70 8.29
CA LYS A 34 1.20 1.45 9.36
C LYS A 34 -0.24 1.00 9.60
N THR A 35 -0.98 0.77 8.52
CA THR A 35 -2.43 0.51 8.58
C THR A 35 -2.77 -0.98 8.71
N GLY A 36 -1.82 -1.85 8.40
CA GLY A 36 -1.99 -3.30 8.33
C GLY A 36 -2.79 -3.71 7.09
N GLU A 37 -4.03 -3.28 7.00
CA GLU A 37 -4.93 -3.52 5.87
C GLU A 37 -5.59 -2.20 5.42
N ALA A 38 -5.58 -1.92 4.11
CA ALA A 38 -6.19 -0.72 3.55
C ALA A 38 -6.94 -1.01 2.24
N LEU A 39 -7.93 -0.17 1.91
CA LEU A 39 -8.64 -0.25 0.63
C LEU A 39 -7.86 0.46 -0.46
N ALA A 40 -8.07 0.05 -1.72
CA ALA A 40 -7.50 0.71 -2.91
C ALA A 40 -7.65 2.25 -2.85
N ARG A 41 -8.86 2.73 -2.54
CA ARG A 41 -9.21 4.15 -2.42
C ARG A 41 -8.42 4.91 -1.35
N ASP A 42 -8.06 4.24 -0.26
CA ASP A 42 -7.35 4.87 0.85
C ASP A 42 -5.86 4.97 0.51
N ILE A 43 -5.35 3.98 -0.23
CA ILE A 43 -3.98 3.95 -0.75
C ILE A 43 -3.80 5.02 -1.83
N GLU A 44 -4.75 5.16 -2.76
CA GLU A 44 -4.76 6.26 -3.74
C GLU A 44 -4.63 7.62 -3.05
N ARG A 45 -5.44 7.86 -2.02
CA ARG A 45 -5.44 9.13 -1.27
C ARG A 45 -4.17 9.34 -0.44
N ALA A 46 -3.66 8.29 0.22
CA ALA A 46 -2.51 8.42 1.12
C ALA A 46 -1.17 8.48 0.38
N ALA A 47 -1.01 7.70 -0.69
CA ALA A 47 0.20 7.70 -1.50
C ALA A 47 0.23 8.86 -2.52
N ASN A 48 -0.89 9.59 -2.67
CA ASN A 48 -1.13 10.60 -3.70
C ASN A 48 -0.86 10.03 -5.10
N LEU A 49 -1.46 8.86 -5.37
CA LEU A 49 -1.29 8.10 -6.61
C LEU A 49 -2.62 7.97 -7.33
N ARG A 50 -2.59 8.02 -8.66
CA ARG A 50 -3.77 7.71 -9.48
C ARG A 50 -4.00 6.20 -9.54
N GLN A 51 -5.24 5.83 -9.83
CA GLN A 51 -5.68 4.44 -9.90
C GLN A 51 -4.82 3.53 -10.81
N PRO A 52 -4.29 3.98 -11.97
CA PRO A 52 -3.36 3.19 -12.78
C PRO A 52 -2.04 2.89 -12.05
N GLU A 53 -1.48 3.88 -11.35
CA GLU A 53 -0.22 3.75 -10.61
C GLU A 53 -0.40 2.81 -9.40
N VAL A 54 -1.53 2.92 -8.70
CA VAL A 54 -1.88 2.02 -7.60
C VAL A 54 -2.04 0.59 -8.11
N SER A 55 -2.70 0.40 -9.25
CA SER A 55 -2.89 -0.94 -9.83
C SER A 55 -1.55 -1.59 -10.22
N LEU A 56 -0.62 -0.81 -10.78
CA LEU A 56 0.72 -1.28 -11.11
C LEU A 56 1.52 -1.64 -9.85
N ALA A 57 1.52 -0.75 -8.84
CA ALA A 57 2.20 -0.99 -7.57
C ALA A 57 1.65 -2.24 -6.86
N MET A 58 0.33 -2.43 -6.84
CA MET A 58 -0.28 -3.62 -6.25
C MET A 58 0.05 -4.89 -7.01
N LYS A 59 0.14 -4.82 -8.34
CA LYS A 59 0.54 -5.95 -9.16
C LYS A 59 1.97 -6.37 -8.85
N GLU A 60 2.92 -5.45 -8.86
CA GLU A 60 4.33 -5.74 -8.54
C GLU A 60 4.48 -6.28 -7.12
N LEU A 61 3.84 -5.63 -6.14
CA LEU A 61 3.85 -6.10 -4.75
C LEU A 61 3.24 -7.50 -4.59
N LYS A 62 2.24 -7.85 -5.40
CA LYS A 62 1.61 -9.18 -5.38
C LYS A 62 2.51 -10.22 -6.04
N GLU A 63 3.20 -9.87 -7.13
CA GLU A 63 4.20 -10.72 -7.78
C GLU A 63 5.39 -11.01 -6.87
N TRP A 64 5.83 -10.04 -6.07
CA TRP A 64 6.86 -10.27 -5.04
C TRP A 64 6.33 -11.01 -3.81
N GLY A 65 5.02 -11.21 -3.72
CA GLY A 65 4.36 -11.85 -2.57
C GLY A 65 4.33 -10.98 -1.32
N TRP A 66 4.49 -9.66 -1.43
CA TRP A 66 4.51 -8.69 -0.32
C TRP A 66 3.11 -8.25 0.11
N VAL A 67 2.11 -8.35 -0.77
CA VAL A 67 0.71 -8.01 -0.46
C VAL A 67 -0.25 -9.16 -0.77
N LYS A 68 -1.26 -9.31 0.10
CA LYS A 68 -2.46 -10.12 -0.12
C LYS A 68 -3.61 -9.20 -0.52
N GLU A 69 -4.25 -9.53 -1.63
CA GLU A 69 -5.46 -8.87 -2.12
C GLU A 69 -6.69 -9.67 -1.66
N ARG A 70 -7.72 -8.99 -1.15
CA ARG A 70 -9.01 -9.58 -0.81
C ARG A 70 -10.13 -8.74 -1.41
N GLU A 71 -11.09 -9.41 -2.04
CA GLU A 71 -12.32 -8.76 -2.49
C GLU A 71 -13.36 -8.75 -1.37
N LEU A 72 -13.75 -7.56 -0.94
CA LEU A 72 -14.83 -7.34 0.00
C LEU A 72 -16.14 -7.28 -0.79
N LYS A 73 -16.91 -8.37 -0.74
CA LYS A 73 -18.27 -8.41 -1.26
C LYS A 73 -19.15 -7.49 -0.42
N LYS A 74 -19.61 -6.39 -1.01
CA LYS A 74 -20.63 -5.53 -0.40
C LYS A 74 -22.01 -6.15 -0.63
N LYS A 75 -22.87 -6.15 0.40
CA LYS A 75 -24.28 -6.60 0.33
C LYS A 75 -25.21 -5.65 -0.49
N GLY A 76 -24.68 -4.81 -1.38
CA GLY A 76 -25.47 -3.83 -2.14
C GLY A 76 -24.91 -3.54 -3.55
N LYS A 77 -25.65 -2.77 -4.36
CA LYS A 77 -25.24 -2.38 -5.73
C LYS A 77 -23.94 -1.57 -5.71
N GLY A 78 -22.92 -2.03 -6.44
CA GLY A 78 -21.64 -1.36 -6.62
C GLY A 78 -20.52 -2.33 -7.02
N ARG A 79 -19.38 -1.79 -7.46
CA ARG A 79 -18.19 -2.60 -7.74
C ARG A 79 -17.62 -3.16 -6.43
N PRO A 80 -17.16 -4.41 -6.39
CA PRO A 80 -16.50 -4.97 -5.21
C PRO A 80 -15.31 -4.10 -4.78
N LEU A 81 -15.14 -3.93 -3.47
CA LEU A 81 -14.01 -3.17 -2.94
C LEU A 81 -12.83 -4.12 -2.74
N LYS A 82 -11.67 -3.73 -3.25
CA LYS A 82 -10.42 -4.46 -3.01
C LYS A 82 -9.75 -3.94 -1.75
N SER A 83 -9.46 -4.83 -0.80
CA SER A 83 -8.56 -4.55 0.31
C SER A 83 -7.20 -5.21 0.06
N TYR A 84 -6.16 -4.56 0.55
CA TYR A 84 -4.78 -5.00 0.46
C TYR A 84 -4.18 -5.03 1.86
N LYS A 85 -3.47 -6.10 2.17
CA LYS A 85 -2.77 -6.32 3.43
C LYS A 85 -1.34 -6.76 3.13
N LEU A 86 -0.34 -6.25 3.87
CA LEU A 86 1.02 -6.79 3.75
C LEU A 86 1.05 -8.23 4.24
N THR A 87 1.76 -9.09 3.50
CA THR A 87 1.96 -10.50 3.87
C THR A 87 3.01 -10.67 4.93
N LEU A 88 4.00 -9.77 4.95
CA LEU A 88 5.08 -9.72 5.91
C LEU A 88 4.63 -8.82 7.06
N ASP A 89 4.55 -9.39 8.26
CA ASP A 89 4.53 -8.58 9.47
C ASP A 89 5.95 -8.05 9.67
N LEU A 90 6.18 -6.77 9.31
CA LEU A 90 7.50 -6.15 9.47
C LEU A 90 7.98 -6.16 10.93
N LYS A 91 7.09 -6.44 11.89
CA LYS A 91 7.44 -6.58 13.31
C LYS A 91 8.08 -7.92 13.67
N GLU A 92 7.89 -8.98 12.90
CA GLU A 92 8.40 -10.32 13.26
C GLU A 92 9.82 -10.61 12.74
N ARG A 93 10.47 -9.67 12.05
CA ARG A 93 11.79 -9.86 11.43
C ARG A 93 12.87 -8.87 11.86
N VAL A 94 12.70 -8.22 13.00
CA VAL A 94 13.73 -7.40 13.67
C VAL A 94 14.09 -7.98 15.01
#